data_AF-A0A3D6DZU6-F1
#
_entry.id   AF-A0A3D6DZU6-F1
#
_cell.length_a   1.000
_cell.length_b   1.000
_cell.length_c   1.000
_cell.angle_alpha   90.00
_cell.angle_beta   90.00
_cell.angle_gamma   90.00
#
_symmetry.space_group_name_H-M   'P 1'
#
loop_
_entity.id
_entity.type
_entity.pdbx_description
1 polymer ?
#
loop_
_entity_poly.entity_id
_entity_poly.type
_entity_poly.pdbx_seq_one_letter_code
_entity_poly.pdbx_strand_id
1 'polypeptide(L)' 'AEASSNLARFDGVRYGYRAPQYQDLNDLYSKTRAQGFGAEVKRRILIGTYV' A
#
# COMPACT_ATOMS: atom_id res chain seq x y z
N ALA A 1 13.85 2.62 -5.92
CA ALA A 1 13.10 3.73 -5.28
C ALA A 1 11.81 4.24 -5.98
N GLU A 2 11.73 4.45 -7.31
CA GLU A 2 10.65 5.29 -7.89
C GLU A 2 9.23 4.73 -7.76
N ALA A 3 9.04 3.42 -7.98
CA ALA A 3 7.73 2.79 -7.85
C ALA A 3 7.23 2.79 -6.40
N SER A 4 8.09 2.49 -5.43
CA SER A 4 7.70 2.50 -4.00
C SER A 4 7.29 3.91 -3.54
N SER A 5 8.03 4.94 -3.96
CA SER A 5 7.71 6.34 -3.66
C SER A 5 6.40 6.79 -4.31
N ASN A 6 6.21 6.50 -5.61
CA ASN A 6 5.01 6.90 -6.32
C ASN A 6 3.74 6.23 -5.79
N LEU A 7 3.81 4.95 -5.44
CA LEU A 7 2.67 4.20 -4.90
C LEU A 7 2.44 4.46 -3.41
N ALA A 8 3.29 5.23 -2.73
CA ALA A 8 3.12 5.56 -1.32
C ALA A 8 1.82 6.32 -1.04
N ARG A 9 1.31 7.07 -2.02
CA ARG A 9 0.09 7.89 -1.93
C ARG A 9 -1.22 7.09 -1.79
N PHE A 10 -1.21 5.79 -2.08
CA PHE A 10 -2.40 4.94 -2.01
C PHE A 10 -2.49 4.30 -0.63
N ASP A 11 -3.06 5.06 0.30
CA ASP A 11 -3.15 4.73 1.72
C ASP A 11 -4.59 4.53 2.21
N GLY A 12 -5.58 4.78 1.34
CA GLY A 12 -7.01 4.72 1.63
C GLY A 12 -7.52 5.91 2.44
N VAL A 13 -6.71 6.93 2.74
CA VAL A 13 -7.13 8.09 3.53
C VAL A 13 -7.88 9.11 2.69
N ARG A 14 -7.31 9.47 1.53
CA ARG A 14 -7.87 10.51 0.65
C ARG A 14 -8.74 9.97 -0.47
N TYR A 15 -8.42 8.79 -1.00
CA TYR A 15 -9.10 8.19 -2.16
C TYR A 15 -8.75 6.71 -2.31
N GLY A 16 -9.51 6.04 -3.18
CA GLY A 16 -9.30 4.65 -3.56
C GLY A 16 -9.90 3.65 -2.57
N TYR A 17 -9.36 2.44 -2.61
CA TYR A 17 -9.77 1.37 -1.70
C TYR A 17 -9.36 1.70 -0.27
N ARG A 18 -10.23 1.40 0.70
CA ARG A 18 -9.96 1.46 2.13
C ARG A 18 -10.36 0.13 2.75
N ALA A 19 -9.48 -0.48 3.55
CA ALA A 19 -9.80 -1.71 4.24
C ALA A 19 -11.01 -1.51 5.17
N PRO A 20 -12.06 -2.35 5.08
CA PRO A 20 -13.28 -2.18 5.87
C PRO A 20 -13.11 -2.52 7.36
N GLN A 21 -12.07 -3.28 7.71
CA GLN A 21 -11.82 -3.75 9.07
C GLN A 21 -10.37 -3.50 9.46
N TYR A 22 -10.14 -2.54 10.35
CA TYR A 22 -8.83 -2.22 10.89
C TYR A 22 -8.94 -1.85 12.37
N GLN A 23 -7.89 -2.15 13.14
CA GLN A 23 -7.85 -1.91 14.59
C GLN A 23 -7.20 -0.57 14.94
N ASP A 24 -6.24 -0.13 14.12
CA ASP A 24 -5.54 1.13 14.27
C ASP A 24 -5.13 1.69 12.89
N LEU A 25 -4.43 2.84 12.89
CA LEU A 25 -3.98 3.49 11.65
C LEU A 25 -2.90 2.70 10.91
N ASN A 26 -2.01 2.00 11.63
CA ASN A 26 -0.97 1.19 10.99
C ASN A 26 -1.57 -0.04 10.31
N ASP A 27 -2.56 -0.66 10.95
CA ASP A 27 -3.35 -1.76 10.44
C ASP A 27 -4.17 -1.30 9.22
N LEU A 28 -4.76 -0.10 9.29
CA LEU A 28 -5.44 0.51 8.15
C LEU A 28 -4.52 0.62 6.93
N TYR A 29 -3.34 1.21 7.09
CA TYR A 29 -2.39 1.37 5.99
C TYR A 29 -1.92 0.02 5.42
N SER A 30 -1.59 -0.91 6.32
CA SER A 30 -1.09 -2.24 5.95
C SER A 30 -2.14 -3.05 5.20
N LYS A 31 -3.35 -3.16 5.75
CA LYS A 31 -4.45 -3.92 5.12
C LYS A 31 -4.93 -3.28 3.83
N THR A 32 -5.05 -1.96 3.79
CA THR A 32 -5.49 -1.25 2.59
C THR A 32 -4.56 -1.52 1.41
N ARG A 33 -3.23 -1.44 1.63
CA ARG A 33 -2.24 -1.74 0.59
C ARG A 33 -2.16 -3.24 0.30
N ALA A 34 -2.32 -4.09 1.30
CA ALA A 34 -2.32 -5.54 1.12
C ALA A 34 -3.52 -6.03 0.30
N GLN A 35 -4.70 -5.46 0.48
CA GLN A 35 -5.91 -5.85 -0.25
C GLN A 35 -6.04 -5.11 -1.58
N GLY A 36 -5.56 -3.87 -1.66
CA GLY A 36 -5.67 -3.02 -2.85
C GLY A 36 -4.61 -3.27 -3.92
N PHE A 37 -3.44 -3.83 -3.59
CA PHE A 37 -2.39 -4.12 -4.57
C PHE A 37 -2.33 -5.59 -4.99
N GLY A 38 -2.20 -5.82 -6.30
CA GLY A 38 -1.91 -7.13 -6.87
C GLY A 38 -0.50 -7.63 -6.53
N ALA A 39 -0.27 -8.92 -6.73
CA ALA A 39 1.00 -9.58 -6.38
C ALA A 39 2.22 -8.94 -7.05
N GLU A 40 2.12 -8.57 -8.33
CA GLU A 40 3.22 -7.95 -9.07
C GLU A 40 3.57 -6.55 -8.57
N VAL A 41 2.55 -5.76 -8.23
CA VAL A 41 2.72 -4.41 -7.68
C VAL A 41 3.44 -4.48 -6.33
N LYS A 42 3.06 -5.42 -5.46
CA LYS A 42 3.73 -5.64 -4.17
C LYS A 42 5.19 -6.02 -4.35
N ARG A 43 5.51 -6.92 -5.29
CA ARG A 43 6.90 -7.31 -5.61
C ARG A 43 7.73 -6.11 -6.05
N ARG A 44 7.20 -5.26 -6.92
CA ARG A 44 7.91 -4.05 -7.39
C ARG A 44 8.12 -3.01 -6.29
N ILE A 45 7.18 -2.85 -5.37
CA ILE A 45 7.35 -1.99 -4.20
C ILE A 45 8.50 -2.52 -3.32
N LEU A 46 8.49 -3.83 -3.02
CA LEU A 46 9.52 -4.48 -2.18
C LEU A 46 10.92 -4.39 -2.78
N ILE A 47 11.06 -4.73 -4.07
CA ILE A 47 12.34 -4.59 -4.78
C ILE A 47 12.73 -3.12 -4.82
N GLY A 48 11.79 -2.22 -5.12
CA GLY A 48 12.04 -0.79 -5.19
C GLY A 48 12.39 -0.13 -3.86
N THR A 49 12.15 -0.76 -2.71
CA THR A 49 12.64 -0.31 -1.39
C THR A 49 14.05 -0.78 -1.07
N TYR A 50 14.59 -1.74 -1.83
CA TYR A 50 15.95 -2.26 -1.67
C TYR A 50 16.98 -1.54 -2.56
N VAL A 51 16.52 -0.62 -3.42
CA VAL A 51 17.34 0.14 -4.40
C VAL A 51 17.15 1.63 -4.20
#